data_AF-A0A1C4BST1-F1
#
_entry.id   AF-A0A1C4BST1-F1
#
_cell.length_a   1.000
_cell.length_b   1.000
_cell.length_c   1.000
_cell.angle_alpha   90.00
_cell.angle_beta   90.00
_cell.angle_gamma   90.00
#
_symmetry.space_group_name_H-M   'P 1'
#
loop_
_entity.id
_entity.type
_entity.pdbx_description
1 polymer ?
#
loop_
_entity_poly.entity_id
_entity_poly.type
_entity_poly.pdbx_seq_one_letter_code
_entity_poly.pdbx_strand_id
1 'polypeptide(L)'
;MCKPDEDISTADFAKAAKQNGCVKADNDKGTFIGNPPDATKYPHIHIFSNGKTNLSVGPGVNQTIGINWDININLLNDAYQRFDQGQITGPLKDTIEWVLRSAS
;
A
#
# COMPACT_ATOMS: atom_id res chain seq x y z
N MET A 1 -4.15 21.87 0.78
CA MET A 1 -3.08 21.68 -0.21
C MET A 1 -1.94 21.06 0.55
N CYS A 2 -1.82 19.75 0.36
CA CYS A 2 -0.88 18.90 1.02
C CYS A 2 0.42 18.91 0.20
N LYS A 3 1.58 19.09 0.85
CA LYS A 3 2.88 19.28 0.17
C LYS A 3 3.41 17.93 -0.35
N PRO A 4 4.25 17.93 -1.40
CA PRO A 4 4.84 16.71 -2.00
C PRO A 4 5.83 15.93 -1.11
N ASP A 5 5.91 16.24 0.18
CA ASP A 5 6.75 15.54 1.18
C ASP A 5 5.87 14.90 2.28
N GLU A 6 4.63 14.56 1.95
CA GLU A 6 3.70 14.04 2.93
C GLU A 6 3.80 12.53 3.09
N ASP A 7 3.78 12.13 4.35
CA ASP A 7 3.52 10.76 4.74
C ASP A 7 2.01 10.60 5.00
N ILE A 8 1.45 9.44 4.65
CA ILE A 8 0.10 9.05 5.05
C ILE A 8 0.17 7.96 6.10
N SER A 9 -0.62 8.07 7.16
CA SER A 9 -0.68 7.01 8.17
C SER A 9 -1.19 5.70 7.56
N THR A 10 -0.63 4.58 7.99
CA THR A 10 -1.12 3.24 7.58
C THR A 10 -2.60 3.02 7.96
N ALA A 11 -3.09 3.73 8.98
CA ALA A 11 -4.50 3.72 9.37
C ALA A 11 -5.39 4.41 8.32
N ASP A 12 -4.98 5.58 7.82
CA ASP A 12 -5.71 6.30 6.77
C ASP A 12 -5.66 5.54 5.44
N PHE A 13 -4.49 4.95 5.12
CA PHE A 13 -4.38 4.05 3.98
C PHE A 13 -5.36 2.88 4.09
N ALA A 14 -5.43 2.21 5.25
CA ALA A 14 -6.34 1.08 5.46
C ALA A 14 -7.82 1.49 5.34
N LYS A 15 -8.16 2.70 5.78
CA LYS A 15 -9.51 3.26 5.64
C LYS A 15 -9.86 3.47 4.17
N ALA A 16 -8.98 4.10 3.39
CA ALA A 16 -9.18 4.29 1.95
C ALA A 16 -9.25 2.94 1.21
N ALA A 17 -8.38 2.00 1.56
CA ALA A 17 -8.34 0.66 0.97
C ALA A 17 -9.69 -0.07 1.15
N LYS A 18 -10.26 -0.01 2.36
CA LYS A 18 -11.58 -0.58 2.64
C LYS A 18 -12.68 0.08 1.81
N GLN A 19 -12.64 1.41 1.64
CA GLN A 19 -13.62 2.15 0.84
C GLN A 19 -13.56 1.75 -0.64
N ASN A 20 -12.37 1.44 -1.15
CA ASN A 20 -12.16 0.98 -2.52
C ASN A 20 -12.38 -0.53 -2.71
N GLY A 21 -12.71 -1.27 -1.64
CA GLY A 21 -13.03 -2.71 -1.72
C GLY A 21 -11.85 -3.65 -1.52
N CYS A 22 -10.72 -3.17 -0.98
CA CYS A 22 -9.65 -4.06 -0.50
C CYS A 22 -10.11 -4.86 0.72
N VAL A 23 -9.45 -5.99 0.94
CA VAL A 23 -9.60 -6.81 2.14
C VAL A 23 -8.36 -6.67 3.03
N LYS A 24 -8.57 -6.87 4.33
CA LYS A 24 -7.52 -6.83 5.36
C LYS A 24 -7.37 -8.22 5.98
N ALA A 25 -6.13 -8.66 6.17
CA ALA A 25 -5.80 -9.85 6.96
C ALA A 25 -4.67 -9.53 7.95
N ASP A 26 -4.78 -10.04 9.18
CA ASP A 26 -3.76 -9.89 10.21
C ASP A 26 -3.19 -11.26 10.56
N ASN A 27 -1.87 -11.38 10.71
CA ASN A 27 -1.19 -12.57 11.21
C ASN A 27 0.05 -12.21 12.04
N ASP A 28 0.86 -13.21 12.40
CA ASP A 28 2.11 -13.06 13.16
C ASP A 28 3.16 -12.19 12.46
N LYS A 29 3.09 -12.06 11.14
CA LYS A 29 4.00 -11.25 10.32
C LYS A 29 3.53 -9.80 10.17
N GLY A 30 2.29 -9.48 10.58
CA GLY A 30 1.72 -8.14 10.54
C GLY A 30 0.38 -8.08 9.81
N THR A 31 0.07 -6.92 9.25
CA THR A 31 -1.18 -6.61 8.55
C THR A 31 -0.97 -6.58 7.05
N PHE A 32 -1.86 -7.23 6.31
CA PHE A 32 -1.92 -7.27 4.86
C PHE A 32 -3.16 -6.54 4.38
N ILE A 33 -2.99 -5.70 3.36
CA ILE A 33 -4.07 -5.00 2.67
C ILE A 33 -3.91 -5.29 1.18
N GLY A 34 -4.87 -5.99 0.60
CA GLY A 34 -4.78 -6.44 -0.78
C GLY A 34 -6.14 -6.61 -1.43
N ASN A 35 -6.13 -7.13 -2.65
CA ASN A 35 -7.34 -7.36 -3.41
C ASN A 35 -8.16 -8.54 -2.85
N PRO A 36 -9.50 -8.50 -2.96
CA PRO A 36 -10.31 -9.68 -2.67
C PRO A 36 -9.96 -10.84 -3.62
N PRO A 37 -10.17 -12.09 -3.17
CA PRO A 37 -10.75 -12.48 -1.89
C PRO A 37 -9.74 -12.57 -0.73
N ASP A 38 -8.45 -12.35 -0.98
CA ASP A 38 -7.39 -12.69 -0.02
C ASP A 38 -6.27 -11.64 -0.02
N ALA A 39 -6.18 -10.89 1.08
CA ALA A 39 -5.21 -9.81 1.27
C ALA A 39 -3.75 -10.28 1.23
N THR A 40 -3.50 -11.57 1.48
CA THR A 40 -2.13 -12.11 1.58
C THR A 40 -1.54 -12.47 0.22
N LYS A 41 -2.38 -12.54 -0.83
CA LYS A 41 -1.94 -12.76 -2.21
C LYS A 41 -1.43 -11.46 -2.82
N TYR A 42 -0.58 -11.58 -3.82
CA TYR A 42 -0.09 -10.42 -4.56
C TYR A 42 -1.14 -9.90 -5.54
N PRO A 43 -1.18 -8.58 -5.79
CA PRO A 43 -0.42 -7.53 -5.10
C PRO A 43 -1.03 -7.15 -3.73
N HIS A 44 -0.20 -6.73 -2.78
CA HIS A 44 -0.65 -6.23 -1.47
C HIS A 44 0.32 -5.21 -0.84
N ILE A 45 -0.18 -4.45 0.13
CA ILE A 45 0.60 -3.74 1.12
C ILE A 45 0.78 -4.63 2.35
N HIS A 46 2.02 -4.79 2.81
CA HIS A 46 2.35 -5.50 4.04
C HIS A 46 2.92 -4.50 5.05
N ILE A 47 2.18 -4.29 6.14
CA ILE A 47 2.57 -3.50 7.30
C ILE A 47 3.09 -4.47 8.36
N PHE A 48 4.40 -4.50 8.55
CA PHE A 48 5.06 -5.37 9.51
C PHE A 48 4.80 -4.89 10.94
N SER A 49 4.85 -5.82 11.90
CA SER A 49 4.66 -5.52 13.33
C SER A 49 5.67 -4.53 13.91
N ASN A 50 6.81 -4.32 13.24
CA ASN A 50 7.82 -3.32 13.59
C ASN A 50 7.58 -1.95 12.95
N GLY A 51 6.42 -1.72 12.31
CA GLY A 51 6.05 -0.45 11.68
C GLY A 51 6.65 -0.22 10.29
N LYS A 52 7.42 -1.16 9.74
CA LYS A 52 7.86 -1.13 8.34
C LYS A 52 6.68 -1.42 7.40
N THR A 53 6.61 -0.75 6.26
CA THR A 53 5.55 -0.98 5.25
C THR A 53 6.15 -1.24 3.87
N ASN A 54 5.71 -2.31 3.21
CA ASN A 54 6.13 -2.68 1.87
C ASN A 54 4.94 -2.74 0.89
N LEU A 55 5.17 -2.32 -0.35
CA LEU A 55 4.35 -2.72 -1.50
C LEU A 55 4.97 -3.96 -2.13
N SER A 56 4.19 -5.04 -2.24
CA SER A 56 4.64 -6.33 -2.79
C SER A 56 3.75 -6.75 -3.95
N VAL A 57 4.37 -7.14 -5.07
CA VAL A 57 3.66 -7.57 -6.31
C VAL A 57 4.02 -8.98 -6.76
N GLY A 58 4.93 -9.65 -6.05
CA GLY A 58 5.30 -11.03 -6.32
C GLY A 58 6.30 -11.60 -5.29
N PRO A 59 6.60 -12.90 -5.35
CA PRO A 59 7.62 -13.52 -4.50
C PRO A 59 8.98 -12.81 -4.69
N GLY A 60 9.51 -12.20 -3.63
CA GLY A 60 10.77 -11.43 -3.70
C GLY A 60 10.68 -10.10 -4.46
N VAL A 61 9.51 -9.74 -4.99
CA VAL A 61 9.28 -8.47 -5.71
C VAL A 61 8.50 -7.53 -4.80
N ASN A 62 9.24 -6.76 -4.00
CA ASN A 62 8.69 -5.79 -3.08
C ASN A 62 9.62 -4.58 -2.90
N GLN A 63 9.05 -3.48 -2.45
CA GLN A 63 9.79 -2.26 -2.10
C GLN A 63 9.23 -1.69 -0.80
N THR A 64 10.14 -1.23 0.06
CA THR A 64 9.77 -0.50 1.28
C THR A 64 9.30 0.89 0.90
N ILE A 65 8.10 1.22 1.34
CA ILE A 65 7.41 2.48 1.06
C ILE A 65 7.11 3.27 2.33
N GLY A 66 7.44 2.73 3.51
CA GLY A 66 7.09 3.35 4.78
C GLY A 66 7.78 2.72 5.98
N ILE A 67 7.86 3.49 7.06
CA ILE A 67 8.37 3.11 8.39
C ILE A 67 7.52 3.81 9.45
N ASN A 68 7.65 3.40 10.72
CA ASN A 68 6.95 4.02 11.85
C ASN A 68 5.44 4.14 11.67
N TRP A 69 4.81 3.19 10.97
CA TRP A 69 3.37 3.18 10.67
C TRP A 69 2.90 4.26 9.72
N ASP A 70 3.81 4.88 9.00
CA ASP A 70 3.56 5.89 7.98
C ASP A 70 4.07 5.40 6.62
N ILE A 71 3.37 5.76 5.55
CA ILE A 71 3.73 5.50 4.16
C ILE A 71 4.21 6.80 3.54
N ASN A 72 5.44 6.81 3.06
CA ASN A 72 5.99 7.93 2.33
C ASN A 72 5.44 7.94 0.90
N ILE A 73 4.76 9.01 0.53
CA ILE A 73 4.03 9.09 -0.75
C ILE A 73 4.99 9.06 -1.95
N ASN A 74 6.19 9.63 -1.82
CA ASN A 74 7.20 9.59 -2.89
C ASN A 74 7.72 8.17 -3.11
N LEU A 75 8.06 7.45 -2.03
CA LEU A 75 8.47 6.05 -2.13
C LEU A 75 7.36 5.15 -2.68
N LEU A 76 6.10 5.43 -2.30
CA LEU A 76 4.93 4.74 -2.85
C LEU A 76 4.79 5.02 -4.35
N ASN A 77 4.93 6.27 -4.79
CA ASN A 77 4.86 6.63 -6.21
C ASN A 77 5.98 5.93 -7.00
N ASP A 78 7.22 5.99 -6.53
CA ASP A 78 8.36 5.33 -7.17
C ASP A 78 8.16 3.82 -7.29
N ALA A 79 7.70 3.17 -6.21
CA ALA A 79 7.40 1.74 -6.20
C ALA A 79 6.23 1.41 -7.15
N TYR A 80 5.19 2.25 -7.17
CA TYR A 80 4.05 2.11 -8.05
C TYR A 80 4.47 2.21 -9.51
N GLN A 81 5.18 3.26 -9.92
CA GLN A 81 5.68 3.41 -11.29
C GLN A 81 6.61 2.26 -11.71
N ARG A 82 7.43 1.75 -10.78
CA ARG A 82 8.33 0.61 -11.05
C ARG A 82 7.58 -0.70 -11.28
N PHE A 83 6.52 -0.96 -10.51
CA PHE A 83 5.79 -2.23 -10.51
C PHE A 83 4.49 -2.20 -11.32
N ASP A 84 3.98 -1.02 -11.70
CA ASP A 84 2.74 -0.85 -12.49
C ASP A 84 2.97 -1.15 -13.97
N GLN A 85 3.43 -2.37 -14.25
CA GLN A 85 3.37 -3.00 -15.58
C GLN A 85 2.14 -3.92 -15.67
N GLY A 86 1.02 -3.48 -15.07
CA GLY A 86 -0.21 -4.27 -14.94
C GLY A 86 -0.22 -5.27 -13.77
N GLN A 87 0.78 -5.25 -12.90
CA GLN A 87 0.83 -6.13 -11.72
C GLN A 87 0.01 -5.60 -10.55
N ILE A 88 -0.13 -4.28 -10.44
CA ILE A 88 -0.96 -3.62 -9.44
C ILE A 88 -2.33 -3.38 -10.07
N THR A 89 -3.35 -4.05 -9.55
CA THR A 89 -4.68 -4.12 -10.17
C THR A 89 -5.78 -3.97 -9.13
N GLY A 90 -7.01 -3.80 -9.61
CA GLY A 90 -8.22 -3.83 -8.77
C GLY A 90 -8.26 -2.76 -7.68
N PRO A 91 -9.00 -3.02 -6.59
CA PRO A 91 -9.14 -2.11 -5.45
C PRO A 91 -7.83 -1.52 -4.91
N LEU A 92 -6.75 -2.31 -4.93
CA LEU A 92 -5.45 -1.85 -4.45
C LEU A 92 -4.88 -0.77 -5.37
N LYS A 93 -5.01 -0.92 -6.69
CA LYS A 93 -4.60 0.12 -7.66
C LYS A 93 -5.36 1.41 -7.39
N ASP A 94 -6.69 1.33 -7.30
CA ASP A 94 -7.55 2.49 -7.05
C ASP A 94 -7.18 3.22 -5.76
N THR A 95 -6.78 2.47 -4.73
CA THR A 95 -6.32 3.02 -3.44
C THR A 95 -5.00 3.75 -3.55
N ILE A 96 -4.01 3.13 -4.18
CA ILE A 96 -2.70 3.78 -4.37
C ILE A 96 -2.86 5.04 -5.20
N GLU A 97 -3.60 4.99 -6.31
CA GLU A 97 -3.86 6.17 -7.13
C GLU A 97 -4.62 7.27 -6.38
N TRP A 98 -5.55 6.91 -5.49
CA TRP A 98 -6.24 7.89 -4.64
C TRP A 98 -5.26 8.59 -3.69
N VAL A 99 -4.33 7.86 -3.07
CA VAL A 99 -3.29 8.45 -2.20
C VAL A 99 -2.42 9.41 -3.03
N LEU A 100 -1.95 8.97 -4.19
CA LEU A 100 -1.08 9.78 -5.06
C LEU A 100 -1.77 11.05 -5.57
N ARG A 101 -3.07 10.99 -5.90
CA ARG A 101 -3.87 12.15 -6.32
C ARG A 101 -4.14 13.12 -5.17
N SER A 102 -4.32 12.62 -3.95
CA SER A 102 -4.65 13.44 -2.77
C SER A 102 -3.45 14.26 -2.27
N ALA A 103 -2.24 13.87 -2.66
CA ALA A 103 -0.98 14.56 -2.35
C ALA A 103 -0.55 15.59 -3.41
N SER A 104 -1.28 15.69 -4.53
CA SER A 104 -1.01 16.61 -5.65
C SER A 104 -1.71 17.96 -5.50
#